data_AF-A0A2S8P5N6-F1
#
_entry.id   AF-A0A2S8P5N6-F1
#
_cell.length_a   1.000
_cell.length_b   1.000
_cell.length_c   1.000
_cell.angle_alpha   90.00
_cell.angle_beta   90.00
_cell.angle_gamma   90.00
#
_symmetry.space_group_name_H-M   'P 1'
#
loop_
_entity.id
_entity.type
_entity.pdbx_description
1 polymer ?
#
loop_
_entity_poly.entity_id
_entity_poly.type
_entity_poly.pdbx_seq_one_letter_code
_entity_poly.pdbx_strand_id
1 'polypeptide(L)' 'MNFEITDEMMDAIREWDSCTPIDVTGAKFEYIFIPTGLGLITQIKCDVCKRTLNLSDTL' A
#
# COMPACT_ATOMS: atom_id res chain seq x y z
N MET A 1 -10.28 15.76 -6.38
CA MET A 1 -9.76 14.54 -7.03
C MET A 1 -9.78 13.47 -5.97
N ASN A 2 -10.62 12.45 -6.14
CA ASN A 2 -10.68 11.33 -5.21
C ASN A 2 -9.72 10.27 -5.72
N PHE A 3 -8.83 9.79 -4.86
CA PHE A 3 -8.02 8.62 -5.16
C PHE A 3 -8.84 7.39 -4.79
N GLU A 4 -9.06 6.52 -5.77
CA GLU A 4 -9.77 5.25 -5.60
C GLU A 4 -8.77 4.12 -5.80
N ILE A 5 -8.77 3.15 -4.88
CA ILE A 5 -7.96 1.94 -5.00
C ILE A 5 -8.61 1.05 -6.05
N THR A 6 -7.88 0.71 -7.11
CA THR A 6 -8.38 -0.22 -8.14
C THR A 6 -8.35 -1.66 -7.62
N ASP A 7 -9.09 -2.55 -8.30
CA ASP A 7 -9.11 -3.97 -7.95
C ASP A 7 -7.70 -4.61 -8.04
N GLU A 8 -6.91 -4.23 -9.05
CA GLU A 8 -5.52 -4.72 -9.21
C GLU A 8 -4.62 -4.29 -8.05
N MET A 9 -4.74 -3.04 -7.60
CA MET A 9 -4.01 -2.54 -6.43
C MET A 9 -4.46 -3.28 -5.17
N MET A 10 -5.76 -3.58 -5.04
CA MET A 10 -6.30 -4.32 -3.90
C MET A 10 -5.76 -5.75 -3.84
N ASP A 11 -5.63 -6.42 -4.99
CA ASP A 11 -5.08 -7.77 -5.05
C ASP A 11 -3.58 -7.78 -4.71
N ALA A 12 -2.80 -6.81 -5.21
CA ALA A 12 -1.40 -6.63 -4.83
C ALA A 12 -1.24 -6.39 -3.32
N ILE A 13 -2.14 -5.59 -2.72
CA ILE A 13 -2.15 -5.36 -1.26
C ILE A 13 -2.42 -6.65 -0.51
N ARG A 14 -3.42 -7.45 -0.93
CA ARG A 14 -3.78 -8.72 -0.27
C ARG A 14 -2.64 -9.74 -0.32
N GLU A 15 -1.97 -9.85 -1.46
CA GLU A 15 -0.81 -10.73 -1.60
C GLU A 15 0.34 -10.27 -0.70
N TRP A 16 0.63 -8.98 -0.69
CA TRP A 16 1.69 -8.40 0.14
C TRP A 16 1.38 -8.47 1.65
N ASP A 17 0.12 -8.31 2.03
CA ASP A 17 -0.38 -8.36 3.42
C ASP A 17 -0.59 -9.79 3.92
N SER A 18 -0.21 -10.82 3.16
CA SER A 18 -0.28 -12.24 3.55
C SER A 18 0.56 -12.62 4.79
N CYS A 19 1.19 -11.66 5.47
CA CYS A 19 1.91 -11.91 6.70
C CYS A 19 0.95 -12.40 7.78
N THR A 20 1.24 -13.56 8.37
CA THR A 20 0.42 -14.14 9.43
C THR A 20 0.34 -13.15 10.60
N PRO A 21 -0.84 -12.59 10.90
CA PRO A 21 -0.95 -11.57 11.92
C PRO A 21 -0.73 -12.22 13.29
N ILE A 22 0.47 -12.02 13.84
CA ILE A 22 0.71 -12.27 15.26
C ILE A 22 0.06 -11.09 15.99
N ASP A 23 -1.25 -11.17 16.19
CA ASP A 23 -2.04 -10.24 17.01
C ASP A 23 -2.06 -8.78 16.51
N VAL A 24 -2.49 -8.54 15.26
CA VAL A 24 -2.60 -7.18 14.71
C VAL A 24 -4.01 -6.60 14.81
N THR A 25 -4.56 -6.62 16.02
CA THR A 25 -5.80 -5.89 16.29
C THR A 25 -5.53 -4.38 16.16
N GLY A 26 -5.87 -3.79 15.01
CA GLY A 26 -5.70 -2.36 14.74
C GLY A 26 -4.53 -1.97 13.82
N ALA A 27 -3.98 -2.89 13.02
CA ALA A 27 -3.03 -2.51 11.96
C ALA A 27 -3.63 -1.44 11.05
N LYS A 28 -2.88 -0.34 10.86
CA LYS A 28 -3.25 0.75 9.95
C LYS A 28 -2.27 0.74 8.77
N PHE A 29 -2.82 0.82 7.56
CA PHE A 29 -2.05 1.10 6.36
C PHE A 29 -1.93 2.60 6.19
N GLU A 30 -0.69 3.06 6.05
CA GLU A 30 -0.36 4.42 5.67
C GLU A 30 -0.18 4.46 4.15
N TYR A 31 -1.00 5.27 3.47
CA TYR A 31 -0.91 5.49 2.03
C TYR A 31 -0.09 6.77 1.79
N ILE A 32 1.00 6.63 1.04
CA ILE A 32 1.94 7.72 0.76
C ILE A 32 1.89 8.02 -0.73
N PHE A 33 1.65 9.28 -1.05
CA PHE A 33 1.57 9.80 -2.40
C PHE A 33 2.74 10.77 -2.62
N ILE A 34 3.72 10.37 -3.42
CA ILE A 34 4.93 11.15 -3.66
C ILE A 34 4.87 11.68 -5.10
N PRO A 35 4.58 12.98 -5.31
CA PRO A 35 4.67 13.57 -6.62
C PRO A 35 6.14 13.68 -7.04
N THR A 36 6.44 13.22 -8.25
CA THR A 36 7.79 13.28 -8.83
C THR A 36 7.74 13.89 -10.22
N GLY A 37 8.90 14.24 -10.78
CA GLY A 37 9.01 14.71 -12.16
C GLY A 37 8.60 13.67 -13.22
N LEU A 38 8.43 12.40 -12.82
CA LEU A 38 8.05 11.28 -13.71
C LEU A 38 6.58 10.85 -13.54
N GLY A 39 5.87 11.39 -12.55
CA GLY A 39 4.51 10.99 -12.21
C GLY A 39 4.28 10.90 -10.70
N LEU A 40 3.21 10.20 -10.31
CA LEU A 40 2.83 9.99 -8.91
C LEU A 40 3.29 8.61 -8.45
N ILE A 41 4.18 8.57 -7.45
CA ILE A 41 4.54 7.33 -6.78
C ILE A 41 3.52 7.07 -5.67
N THR A 42 2.89 5.90 -5.68
CA THR A 42 1.95 5.46 -4.64
C THR A 42 2.57 4.32 -3.84
N GLN A 43 2.62 4.47 -2.53
CA GLN A 43 3.17 3.47 -1.63
C GLN A 43 2.21 3.17 -0.48
N ILE A 44 2.25 1.94 -0.01
CA ILE A 44 1.54 1.49 1.19
C ILE A 44 2.56 1.04 2.21
N LYS A 45 2.42 1.51 3.44
CA LYS A 45 3.26 1.12 4.55
C LYS A 45 2.41 0.52 5.66
N CYS A 46 2.87 -0.62 6.14
CA CYS A 46 2.29 -1.32 7.28
C CYS A 46 2.90 -0.75 8.56
N ASP A 47 2.09 -0.14 9.43
CA ASP A 47 2.62 0.52 10.64
C ASP A 47 3.15 -0.49 11.68
N VAL A 48 2.68 -1.75 11.64
CA VAL A 48 3.13 -2.81 12.55
C VAL A 48 4.45 -3.41 12.09
N CYS A 49 4.48 -3.90 10.85
CA CYS A 49 5.59 -4.65 10.28
C CYS A 49 6.64 -3.74 9.61
N LYS A 50 6.37 -2.44 9.47
CA LYS A 50 7.23 -1.42 8.83
C LYS A 50 7.66 -1.75 7.40
N ARG A 51 7.02 -2.73 6.77
CA ARG A 51 7.19 -3.07 5.35
C ARG A 51 6.50 -2.00 4.50
N THR A 52 7.05 -1.76 3.31
CA THR A 52 6.48 -0.86 2.30
C THR A 52 6.23 -1.64 1.01
N LEU A 53 5.05 -1.44 0.42
CA LEU A 53 4.68 -1.87 -0.92
C LEU A 53 4.69 -0.64 -1.84
N ASN A 54 5.33 -0.73 -3.00
CA ASN A 54 5.23 0.27 -4.05
C ASN A 54 4.19 -0.18 -5.07
N LEU A 55 3.15 0.63 -5.26
CA LEU A 55 2.05 0.36 -6.21
C LEU A 55 2.24 1.08 -7.55
N SER A 56 3.29 1.89 -7.68
CA SER A 56 3.55 2.66 -8.91
C SER A 56 3.94 1.78 -10.09
N ASP A 57 4.42 0.56 -9.81
CA ASP A 57 4.77 -0.43 -10.83
C ASP A 57 3.54 -1.21 -11.34
N THR A 58 2.37 -0.99 -10.73
CA THR A 58 1.08 -1.66 -11.03
C THR A 58 0.07 -0.69 -11.66
N LEU A 59 0.50 0.52 -12.03
CA LEU A 59 -0.30 1.55 -12.72
C LEU A 59 -0.05 1.56 -14.24
#